data_AF-A0A009MYU7-F1
#
_entry.id   AF-A0A009MYU7-F1
#
_cell.length_a   1.000
_cell.length_b   1.000
_cell.length_c   1.000
_cell.angle_alpha   90.00
_cell.angle_beta   90.00
_cell.angle_gamma   90.00
#
_symmetry.space_group_name_H-M   'P 1'
#
loop_
_entity.id
_entity.type
_entity.pdbx_description
1 polymer ?
#
loop_
_entity_poly.entity_id
_entity_poly.type
_entity_poly.pdbx_seq_one_letter_code
_entity_poly.pdbx_strand_id
1 'polypeptide(L)'
;MKVIYTNTIPENREHNACYRTSFLGVIGEASFVHVDDDFPNADEIRNAYSHLNGSVEPNFNVGSLVPVEQFDAVVAKLTESEQAILSAEEQLATVKGEFIAFQNDPEAMKARIAELESGEGGQTPENDQKPSDTQPQPINYAGLKVDELRAVLTEKGIAFEAGAKKDELLALIPKE
;
A
#
# COMPACT_ATOMS: atom_id res chain seq x y z
N MET A 1 10.71 -43.02 15.27
CA MET A 1 11.54 -43.27 16.47
C MET A 1 11.70 -41.98 17.28
N LYS A 2 11.70 -42.02 18.63
CA LYS A 2 11.99 -40.83 19.46
C LYS A 2 13.50 -40.63 19.54
N VAL A 3 13.99 -39.41 19.34
CA VAL A 3 15.41 -39.06 19.49
C VAL A 3 15.53 -38.02 20.61
N ILE A 4 16.45 -38.24 21.55
CA ILE A 4 16.64 -37.39 22.72
C ILE A 4 18.10 -36.94 22.74
N TYR A 5 18.33 -35.65 22.54
CA TYR A 5 19.64 -35.04 22.68
C TYR A 5 19.79 -34.53 24.11
N THR A 6 20.71 -35.15 24.87
CA THR A 6 20.93 -34.89 26.29
C THR A 6 22.40 -34.97 26.65
N ASN A 7 22.84 -34.16 27.61
CA ASN A 7 24.22 -34.18 28.11
C ASN A 7 24.53 -35.45 28.91
N THR A 8 23.51 -36.08 29.52
CA THR A 8 23.69 -37.26 30.37
C THR A 8 22.66 -38.32 30.02
N ILE A 9 23.11 -39.54 29.71
CA ILE A 9 22.18 -40.64 29.41
C ILE A 9 21.59 -41.18 30.72
N PRO A 10 20.26 -41.21 30.88
CA PRO A 10 19.63 -41.73 32.10
C PRO A 10 19.88 -43.24 32.27
N GLU A 11 19.89 -43.70 33.53
CA GLU A 11 20.02 -45.12 33.88
C GLU A 11 18.80 -45.93 33.39
N ASN A 12 17.59 -45.38 33.54
CA ASN A 12 16.36 -45.97 33.03
C ASN A 12 16.03 -45.39 31.67
N ARG A 13 16.41 -46.12 30.61
CA ARG A 13 16.23 -45.69 29.23
C ARG A 13 14.87 -46.09 28.70
N GLU A 14 14.22 -45.18 27.99
CA GLU A 14 13.03 -45.50 27.20
C GLU A 14 13.40 -46.47 26.07
N HIS A 15 12.69 -47.61 25.97
CA HIS A 15 12.99 -48.64 24.97
C HIS A 15 12.81 -48.20 23.51
N ASN A 16 12.04 -47.13 23.25
CA ASN A 16 11.77 -46.60 21.91
C ASN A 16 12.43 -45.23 21.66
N ALA A 17 13.46 -44.89 22.45
CA ALA A 17 14.20 -43.65 22.33
C ALA A 17 15.69 -43.88 21.98
N CYS A 18 16.18 -43.10 21.03
CA CYS A 18 17.60 -42.97 20.73
C CYS A 18 18.17 -41.81 21.53
N TYR A 19 19.00 -42.09 22.54
CA TYR A 19 19.71 -41.05 23.28
C TYR A 19 21.01 -40.67 22.57
N ARG A 20 21.26 -39.38 22.44
CA ARG A 20 22.44 -38.81 21.80
C ARG A 20 23.08 -37.76 22.68
N THR A 21 24.38 -37.91 22.92
CA THR A 21 25.19 -36.94 23.67
C THR A 21 25.99 -36.01 22.74
N SER A 22 25.80 -36.12 21.42
CA SER A 22 26.39 -35.24 20.42
C SER A 22 25.53 -35.19 19.15
N PHE A 23 25.62 -34.08 18.42
CA PHE A 23 25.00 -33.96 17.10
C PHE A 23 25.95 -34.47 16.02
N LEU A 24 25.54 -35.52 15.30
CA LEU A 24 26.26 -36.06 14.13
C LEU A 24 25.41 -35.97 12.85
N GLY A 25 24.38 -35.13 12.86
CA GLY A 25 23.39 -35.02 11.79
C GLY A 25 22.02 -35.61 12.13
N VAL A 26 21.08 -35.40 11.21
CA VAL A 26 19.66 -35.76 11.31
C VAL A 26 19.48 -37.27 11.13
N ILE A 27 18.67 -37.88 11.98
CA ILE A 27 18.20 -39.26 11.84
C ILE A 27 16.92 -39.24 11.00
N GLY A 28 16.97 -39.79 9.79
CA GLY A 28 15.84 -39.75 8.84
C GLY A 28 14.58 -40.48 9.31
N GLU A 29 14.72 -41.47 10.19
CA GLU A 29 13.58 -42.21 10.78
C GLU A 29 13.06 -41.59 12.10
N ALA A 30 13.59 -40.42 12.48
CA ALA A 30 13.09 -39.69 13.64
C ALA A 30 11.66 -39.23 13.39
N SER A 31 10.78 -39.58 14.32
CA SER A 31 9.38 -39.14 14.30
C SER A 31 9.11 -38.11 15.41
N PHE A 32 9.97 -38.06 16.43
CA PHE A 32 9.89 -37.11 17.53
C PHE A 32 11.29 -36.78 18.01
N VAL A 33 11.57 -35.51 18.29
CA VAL A 33 12.89 -35.07 18.74
C VAL A 33 12.77 -34.18 19.96
N HIS A 34 13.42 -34.59 21.04
CA HIS A 34 13.62 -33.80 22.25
C HIS A 34 15.09 -33.35 22.31
N VAL A 35 15.32 -32.10 22.69
CA VAL A 35 16.65 -31.52 22.84
C VAL A 35 16.66 -30.74 24.15
N ASP A 36 17.46 -31.20 25.11
CA ASP A 36 17.65 -30.52 26.39
C ASP A 36 18.16 -29.09 26.15
N ASP A 37 17.75 -28.13 26.98
CA ASP A 37 18.07 -26.71 26.78
C ASP A 37 19.54 -26.36 26.99
N ASP A 38 20.22 -27.12 27.87
CA ASP A 38 21.65 -27.00 28.13
C ASP A 38 22.50 -27.82 27.15
N PHE A 39 21.86 -28.47 26.15
CA PHE A 39 22.57 -29.25 25.15
C PHE A 39 23.35 -28.35 24.18
N PRO A 40 24.63 -28.65 23.88
CA PRO A 40 25.40 -27.90 22.91
C PRO A 40 24.70 -27.82 21.54
N ASN A 41 24.60 -26.62 20.99
CA ASN A 41 23.98 -26.34 19.69
C ASN A 41 22.49 -26.75 19.60
N ALA A 42 21.75 -26.70 20.72
CA ALA A 42 20.34 -27.13 20.76
C ALA A 42 19.48 -26.51 19.64
N ASP A 43 19.67 -25.22 19.33
CA ASP A 43 18.90 -24.51 18.30
C ASP A 43 19.21 -25.00 16.88
N GLU A 44 20.47 -25.33 16.60
CA GLU A 44 20.88 -25.90 15.31
C GLU A 44 20.20 -27.26 15.07
N ILE A 45 20.15 -28.08 16.12
CA ILE A 45 19.52 -29.40 16.09
C ILE A 45 18.01 -29.26 15.88
N ARG A 46 17.35 -28.38 16.65
CA ARG A 46 15.91 -28.11 16.50
C ARG A 46 15.59 -27.64 15.08
N ASN A 47 16.40 -26.74 14.53
CA ASN A 47 16.22 -26.26 13.17
C ASN A 47 16.39 -27.38 12.13
N ALA A 48 17.36 -28.28 12.32
CA ALA A 48 17.58 -29.43 11.43
C ALA A 48 16.37 -30.39 11.40
N TYR A 49 15.62 -30.46 12.50
CA TYR A 49 14.39 -31.24 12.62
C TYR A 49 13.09 -30.44 12.41
N SER A 50 13.17 -29.17 11.97
CA SER A 50 12.00 -28.30 11.75
C SER A 50 10.95 -28.86 10.79
N HIS A 51 11.37 -29.74 9.87
CA HIS A 51 10.48 -30.46 8.94
C HIS A 51 9.52 -31.42 9.66
N LEU A 52 9.82 -31.83 10.90
CA LEU A 52 8.94 -32.60 11.76
C LEU A 52 7.91 -31.66 12.42
N ASN A 53 7.02 -31.10 11.59
CA ASN A 53 5.95 -30.20 12.00
C ASN A 53 5.13 -30.83 13.15
N GLY A 54 5.26 -30.28 14.37
CA GLY A 54 4.46 -30.66 15.55
C GLY A 54 5.08 -31.70 16.50
N SER A 55 6.35 -32.11 16.33
CA SER A 55 7.01 -33.12 17.20
C SER A 55 8.31 -32.64 17.86
N VAL A 56 8.53 -31.32 17.85
CA VAL A 56 9.46 -30.61 18.75
C VAL A 56 8.56 -29.86 19.71
N GLU A 57 8.60 -30.16 21.01
CA GLU A 57 7.77 -29.42 21.98
C GLU A 57 8.09 -27.92 21.87
N PRO A 58 7.07 -27.05 21.72
CA PRO A 58 7.30 -25.62 21.64
C PRO A 58 7.81 -25.14 23.00
N ASN A 59 9.09 -24.80 23.06
CA ASN A 59 9.67 -24.09 24.19
C ASN A 59 9.07 -22.69 24.24
N PHE A 60 8.15 -22.45 25.18
CA PHE A 60 7.67 -21.12 25.50
C PHE A 60 8.80 -20.34 26.18
N ASN A 61 9.54 -19.55 25.41
CA ASN A 61 10.50 -18.62 25.97
C ASN A 61 9.73 -17.51 26.71
N VAL A 62 9.77 -17.52 28.04
CA VAL A 62 9.10 -16.54 28.91
C VAL A 62 9.53 -15.10 28.58
N GLY A 63 10.73 -14.90 28.03
CA GLY A 63 11.22 -13.61 27.54
C GLY A 63 10.65 -13.14 26.20
N SER A 64 9.91 -14.01 25.48
CA SER A 64 9.14 -13.67 24.27
C SER A 64 7.66 -13.39 24.58
N LEU A 65 7.25 -13.47 25.84
CA LEU A 65 5.88 -13.17 26.24
C LEU A 65 5.68 -11.66 26.18
N VAL A 66 4.69 -11.23 25.40
CA VAL A 66 4.26 -9.84 25.35
C VAL A 66 3.66 -9.48 26.72
N PRO A 67 4.18 -8.45 27.41
CA PRO A 67 3.58 -8.00 28.67
C PRO A 67 2.13 -7.59 28.47
N VAL A 68 1.26 -7.91 29.44
CA VAL A 68 -0.18 -7.59 29.38
C VAL A 68 -0.43 -6.09 29.15
N GLU A 69 0.43 -5.23 29.70
CA GLU A 69 0.39 -3.78 29.47
C GLU A 69 0.50 -3.38 27.99
N GLN A 70 1.22 -4.16 27.18
CA GLN A 70 1.29 -3.91 25.73
C GLN A 70 0.01 -4.34 25.01
N PHE A 71 -0.73 -5.30 25.56
CA PHE A 71 -2.05 -5.67 25.04
C PHE A 71 -3.06 -4.56 25.29
N ASP A 72 -3.10 -4.01 26.51
CA ASP A 72 -3.99 -2.88 26.85
C ASP A 72 -3.66 -1.64 26.01
N ALA A 73 -2.37 -1.37 25.75
CA ALA A 73 -1.96 -0.29 24.84
C ALA A 73 -2.41 -0.51 23.39
N VAL A 74 -2.43 -1.76 22.90
CA VAL A 74 -2.96 -2.08 21.56
C VAL A 74 -4.48 -1.92 21.53
N VAL A 75 -5.19 -2.35 22.58
CA VAL A 75 -6.63 -2.18 22.69
C VAL A 75 -7.01 -0.69 22.69
N ALA A 76 -6.30 0.14 23.47
CA ALA A 76 -6.52 1.58 23.48
C ALA A 76 -6.33 2.19 22.08
N LYS A 77 -5.21 1.89 21.41
CA LYS A 77 -4.95 2.36 20.04
C LYS A 77 -5.98 1.88 19.03
N LEU A 78 -6.48 0.65 19.20
CA LEU A 78 -7.52 0.10 18.34
C LEU A 78 -8.82 0.90 18.50
N THR A 79 -9.22 1.19 19.74
CA THR A 79 -10.44 1.99 20.01
C THR A 79 -10.32 3.43 19.49
N GLU A 80 -9.16 4.07 19.62
CA GLU A 80 -8.91 5.39 19.05
C GLU A 80 -9.00 5.36 17.51
N SER A 81 -8.42 4.33 16.88
CA SER A 81 -8.47 4.15 15.43
C SER A 81 -9.90 3.92 14.94
N GLU A 82 -10.70 3.12 15.65
CA GLU A 82 -12.10 2.87 15.31
C GLU A 82 -12.93 4.16 15.36
N GLN A 83 -12.72 5.01 16.37
CA GLN A 83 -13.39 6.31 16.47
C GLN A 83 -12.98 7.27 15.34
N ALA A 84 -11.68 7.31 14.99
CA ALA A 84 -11.20 8.13 13.89
C ALA A 84 -11.79 7.70 12.54
N ILE A 85 -11.94 6.39 12.31
CA ILE A 85 -12.58 5.84 11.10
C ILE A 85 -14.04 6.28 11.03
N LEU A 86 -14.82 6.11 12.11
CA LEU A 86 -16.22 6.53 12.15
C LEU A 86 -16.41 8.03 11.84
N SER A 87 -15.55 8.88 12.41
CA SER A 87 -15.59 10.33 12.14
C SER A 87 -15.24 10.66 10.68
N ALA A 88 -14.26 9.96 10.10
CA ALA A 88 -13.89 10.16 8.70
C ALA A 88 -14.99 9.70 7.74
N GLU A 89 -15.68 8.59 8.05
CA GLU A 89 -16.82 8.10 7.29
C GLU A 89 -18.00 9.09 7.32
N GLU A 90 -18.27 9.71 8.46
CA GLU A 90 -19.30 10.75 8.59
C GLU A 90 -18.95 11.98 7.74
N GLN A 91 -17.72 12.48 7.82
CA GLN A 91 -17.27 13.61 6.99
C GLN A 91 -17.35 13.26 5.50
N LEU A 92 -16.98 12.05 5.11
CA LEU A 92 -17.08 11.60 3.73
C LEU A 92 -18.54 11.51 3.26
N ALA A 93 -19.46 11.06 4.12
CA ALA A 93 -20.88 11.02 3.81
C ALA A 93 -21.45 12.43 3.63
N THR A 94 -21.09 13.38 4.49
CA THR A 94 -21.47 14.79 4.37
C THR A 94 -20.93 15.39 3.08
N VAL A 95 -19.61 15.26 2.81
CA VAL A 95 -18.99 15.80 1.59
C VAL A 95 -19.58 15.18 0.33
N LYS A 96 -19.89 13.88 0.33
CA LYS A 96 -20.60 13.24 -0.79
C LYS A 96 -22.00 13.82 -0.98
N GLY A 97 -22.74 14.04 0.10
CA GLY A 97 -24.05 14.68 0.06
C GLY A 97 -23.98 16.11 -0.50
N GLU A 98 -23.04 16.91 -0.01
CA GLU A 98 -22.77 18.26 -0.48
C GLU A 98 -22.34 18.29 -1.96
N PHE A 99 -21.47 17.36 -2.37
CA PHE A 99 -21.03 17.24 -3.77
C PHE A 99 -22.17 16.85 -4.71
N ILE A 100 -23.05 15.93 -4.27
CA ILE A 100 -24.25 15.58 -5.03
C ILE A 100 -25.20 16.78 -5.11
N ALA A 101 -25.41 17.50 -4.01
CA ALA A 101 -26.23 18.71 -4.01
C ALA A 101 -25.65 19.80 -4.93
N PHE A 102 -24.32 20.00 -4.92
CA PHE A 102 -23.61 20.92 -5.79
C PHE A 102 -23.78 20.55 -7.27
N GLN A 103 -23.66 19.27 -7.63
CA GLN A 103 -23.85 18.82 -9.02
C GLN A 103 -25.32 18.89 -9.47
N ASN A 104 -26.26 18.64 -8.55
CA ASN A 104 -27.69 18.63 -8.84
C ASN A 104 -28.34 20.02 -8.78
N ASP A 105 -27.58 21.09 -8.55
CA ASP A 105 -28.02 22.46 -8.73
C ASP A 105 -27.40 23.09 -10.00
N PRO A 106 -27.84 22.64 -11.20
CA PRO A 106 -27.34 23.18 -12.46
C PRO A 106 -27.77 24.64 -12.65
N GLU A 107 -28.84 25.12 -12.00
CA GLU A 107 -29.28 26.51 -12.09
C GLU A 107 -28.35 27.44 -11.32
N ALA A 108 -27.96 27.10 -10.09
CA ALA A 108 -26.96 27.87 -9.33
C ALA A 108 -25.57 27.81 -9.98
N MET A 109 -25.18 26.65 -10.53
CA MET A 109 -23.91 26.52 -11.25
C MET A 109 -23.91 27.36 -12.54
N LYS A 110 -25.02 27.34 -13.28
CA LYS A 110 -25.19 28.17 -14.48
C LYS A 110 -25.28 29.66 -14.16
N ALA A 111 -25.90 30.04 -13.04
CA ALA A 111 -25.90 31.42 -12.57
C ALA A 111 -24.49 31.88 -12.18
N ARG A 112 -23.69 31.02 -11.53
CA ARG A 112 -22.30 31.33 -11.19
C ARG A 112 -21.39 31.40 -12.41
N ILE A 113 -21.61 30.53 -13.40
CA ILE A 113 -20.94 30.61 -14.70
C ILE A 113 -21.33 31.90 -15.40
N ALA A 114 -22.61 32.27 -15.42
CA ALA A 114 -23.07 33.52 -16.02
C ALA A 114 -22.49 34.77 -15.31
N GLU A 115 -22.31 34.75 -13.99
CA GLU A 115 -21.62 35.81 -13.25
C GLU A 115 -20.12 35.89 -13.55
N LEU A 116 -19.45 34.75 -13.77
CA LEU A 116 -18.04 34.70 -14.15
C LEU A 116 -17.82 35.08 -15.61
N GLU A 117 -18.74 34.70 -16.49
CA GLU A 117 -18.78 35.08 -17.90
C GLU A 117 -19.20 36.54 -18.10
N SER A 118 -20.01 37.12 -17.19
CA SER A 118 -20.40 38.54 -17.24
C SER A 118 -19.29 39.50 -16.80
N GLY A 119 -18.16 38.99 -16.28
CA GLY A 119 -16.96 39.79 -16.10
C GLY A 119 -17.05 40.93 -15.07
N GLU A 120 -17.99 40.89 -14.12
CA GLU A 120 -18.03 41.85 -12.98
C GLU A 120 -16.98 41.55 -11.89
N GLY A 121 -15.92 40.85 -12.27
CA GLY A 121 -14.58 40.91 -11.66
C GLY A 121 -13.64 41.80 -12.48
N GLY A 122 -14.11 42.97 -12.91
CA GLY A 122 -13.37 44.09 -13.50
C GLY A 122 -12.11 43.79 -14.32
N GLN A 123 -12.26 43.72 -15.65
CA GLN A 123 -11.52 44.48 -16.69
C GLN A 123 -11.75 43.86 -18.07
N THR A 124 -12.45 44.61 -18.94
CA THR A 124 -12.54 44.41 -20.39
C THR A 124 -11.16 44.59 -21.06
N PRO A 125 -10.85 43.86 -22.15
CA PRO A 125 -11.44 44.18 -23.45
C PRO A 125 -11.98 43.00 -24.26
N GLU A 126 -13.14 43.26 -24.87
CA GLU A 126 -13.63 42.81 -26.17
C GLU A 126 -13.00 41.56 -26.81
N ASN A 127 -13.76 40.46 -26.80
CA ASN A 127 -13.96 39.69 -28.03
C ASN A 127 -15.31 38.96 -27.98
N ASP A 128 -16.22 39.39 -28.84
CA ASP A 128 -17.52 38.75 -29.08
C ASP A 128 -17.34 37.27 -29.46
N GLN A 129 -17.77 36.34 -28.61
CA GLN A 129 -18.13 34.99 -29.07
C GLN A 129 -19.15 34.30 -28.15
N LYS A 130 -20.38 34.28 -28.66
CA LYS A 130 -21.57 33.52 -28.27
C LYS A 130 -21.25 32.05 -27.89
N PRO A 131 -21.89 31.48 -26.84
CA PRO A 131 -21.68 30.08 -26.47
C PRO A 131 -22.35 29.16 -27.49
N SER A 132 -21.62 28.17 -27.99
CA SER A 132 -22.11 27.17 -28.94
C SER A 132 -21.99 25.77 -28.35
N ASP A 133 -23.04 24.99 -28.59
CA ASP A 133 -23.32 23.64 -28.13
C ASP A 133 -22.17 22.62 -28.24
N THR A 134 -22.12 21.76 -27.21
CA THR A 134 -21.72 20.34 -27.19
C THR A 134 -21.10 19.76 -28.48
N GLN A 135 -19.80 19.99 -28.65
CA GLN A 135 -18.84 19.13 -29.36
C GLN A 135 -17.47 19.46 -28.76
N PRO A 136 -16.54 18.51 -28.51
CA PRO A 136 -15.17 18.89 -28.18
C PRO A 136 -14.65 19.76 -29.32
N GLN A 137 -14.60 21.07 -29.08
CA GLN A 137 -14.12 22.00 -30.08
C GLN A 137 -12.63 21.71 -30.28
N PRO A 138 -12.14 21.70 -31.54
CA PRO A 138 -10.73 21.47 -31.79
C PRO A 138 -9.93 22.49 -30.98
N ILE A 139 -9.14 21.99 -30.02
CA ILE A 139 -8.28 22.84 -29.21
C ILE A 139 -7.46 23.70 -30.18
N ASN A 140 -7.57 25.03 -30.07
CA ASN A 140 -6.81 25.92 -30.92
C ASN A 140 -5.35 25.93 -30.44
N TYR A 141 -4.58 24.95 -30.91
CA TYR A 141 -3.17 24.84 -30.58
C TYR A 141 -2.37 26.07 -31.05
N ALA A 142 -2.80 26.77 -32.12
CA ALA A 142 -2.08 27.91 -32.67
C ALA A 142 -1.99 29.10 -31.69
N GLY A 143 -2.92 29.19 -30.74
CA GLY A 143 -2.91 30.17 -29.66
C GLY A 143 -1.88 29.88 -28.54
N LEU A 144 -1.44 28.64 -28.39
CA LEU A 144 -0.56 28.22 -27.29
C LEU A 144 0.87 28.75 -27.43
N LYS A 145 1.54 28.97 -26.30
CA LYS A 145 2.97 29.29 -26.25
C LYS A 145 3.82 28.04 -26.53
N VAL A 146 5.09 28.25 -26.87
CA VAL A 146 6.04 27.15 -27.17
C VAL A 146 6.12 26.15 -26.02
N ASP A 147 6.17 26.62 -24.77
CA ASP A 147 6.27 25.74 -23.59
C ASP A 147 5.00 24.90 -23.39
N GLU A 148 3.83 25.47 -23.68
CA GLU A 148 2.54 24.78 -23.61
C GLU A 148 2.41 23.73 -24.72
N LEU A 149 2.86 24.05 -25.94
CA LEU A 149 2.91 23.09 -27.05
C LEU A 149 3.84 21.91 -26.74
N ARG A 150 4.99 22.18 -26.10
CA ARG A 150 5.92 21.13 -25.65
C ARG A 150 5.28 20.22 -24.61
N ALA A 151 4.57 20.80 -23.63
CA ALA A 151 3.85 20.03 -22.62
C ALA A 151 2.79 19.10 -23.26
N VAL A 152 2.00 19.61 -24.21
CA VAL A 152 0.98 18.82 -24.93
C VAL A 152 1.63 17.68 -25.73
N LEU A 153 2.76 17.94 -26.40
CA LEU A 153 3.47 16.89 -27.15
C LEU A 153 4.07 15.84 -26.21
N THR A 154 4.66 16.25 -25.07
CA THR A 154 5.17 15.33 -24.06
C THR A 154 4.05 14.47 -23.46
N GLU A 155 2.89 15.06 -23.15
CA GLU A 155 1.72 14.34 -22.65
C GLU A 155 1.19 13.32 -23.67
N LYS A 156 1.20 13.69 -24.96
CA LYS A 156 0.83 12.79 -26.07
C LYS A 156 1.93 11.79 -26.46
N GLY A 157 3.09 11.80 -25.79
CA GLY A 157 4.21 10.92 -26.09
C GLY A 157 4.90 11.20 -27.43
N ILE A 158 4.76 12.41 -27.96
CA ILE A 158 5.34 12.84 -29.24
C ILE A 158 6.69 13.50 -28.96
N ALA A 159 7.75 12.91 -29.50
CA ALA A 159 9.10 13.47 -29.41
C ALA A 159 9.25 14.71 -30.31
N PHE A 160 9.95 15.72 -29.80
CA PHE A 160 10.26 16.96 -30.53
C PHE A 160 11.70 17.41 -30.22
N GLU A 161 12.29 18.18 -31.12
CA GLU A 161 13.64 18.74 -30.95
C GLU A 161 13.63 19.88 -29.91
N ALA A 162 14.64 19.94 -29.04
CA ALA A 162 14.73 20.96 -27.99
C ALA A 162 14.82 22.41 -28.54
N GLY A 163 15.20 22.56 -29.81
CA GLY A 163 15.23 23.83 -30.54
C GLY A 163 14.02 24.07 -31.44
N ALA A 164 13.02 23.19 -31.43
CA ALA A 164 11.87 23.26 -32.32
C ALA A 164 11.08 24.56 -32.13
N LYS A 165 10.73 25.19 -33.25
CA LYS A 165 9.97 26.44 -33.28
C LYS A 165 8.47 26.17 -33.10
N LYS A 166 7.72 27.22 -32.75
CA LYS A 166 6.27 27.15 -32.52
C LYS A 166 5.53 26.43 -33.66
N ASP A 167 5.85 26.75 -34.91
CA ASP A 167 5.21 26.16 -36.09
C ASP A 167 5.52 24.67 -36.27
N GLU A 168 6.72 24.25 -35.89
CA GLU A 168 7.14 22.84 -35.95
C GLU A 168 6.44 22.02 -34.86
N LEU A 169 6.35 22.55 -33.65
CA LEU A 169 5.61 21.92 -32.55
C LEU A 169 4.11 21.81 -32.89
N LEU A 170 3.54 22.84 -33.52
CA LEU A 170 2.16 22.83 -34.02
C LEU A 170 1.92 21.77 -35.08
N ALA A 171 2.86 21.57 -36.00
CA ALA A 171 2.75 20.58 -37.05
C ALA A 171 2.81 19.13 -36.53
N LEU A 172 3.41 18.92 -35.35
CA LEU A 172 3.50 17.61 -34.70
C LEU A 172 2.22 17.21 -33.96
N ILE A 173 1.31 18.15 -33.68
CA ILE A 173 0.05 17.83 -33.01
C ILE A 173 -0.91 17.18 -34.01
N PRO A 174 -1.41 15.95 -33.73
CA PRO A 174 -2.37 15.29 -34.60
C PRO A 174 -3.61 16.16 -34.78
N LYS A 175 -3.99 16.42 -36.03
CA LYS A 175 -5.27 17.05 -36.36
C LYS A 175 -6.34 15.96 -36.29
N GLU A 176 -7.23 16.03 -35.31
CA GLU A 176 -8.45 15.20 -35.24
C GLU A 176 -9.45 15.57 -36.34
#